data_AF-A0A7J2JH10-F1
#
_entry.id   AF-A0A7J2JH10-F1
#
_cell.length_a   1.000
_cell.length_b   1.000
_cell.length_c   1.000
_cell.angle_alpha   90.00
_cell.angle_beta   90.00
_cell.angle_gamma   90.00
#
_symmetry.space_group_name_H-M   'P 1'
#
loop_
_entity.id
_entity.type
_entity.pdbx_description
1 polymer ?
#
loop_
_entity_poly.entity_id
_entity_poly.type
_entity_poly.pdbx_seq_one_letter_code
_entity_poly.pdbx_strand_id
1 'polypeptide(L)' 'TIANAAKIAKKKGAGKVYVACTHALLIGAAMEKMVKAGVDEVIATDTVPSPVSVVGVAPAIAKVL' A
#
# COMPACT_ATOMS: atom_id res chain seq x y z
N THR A 1 -2.28 -11.30 1.73
CA THR A 1 -1.88 -10.84 3.08
C THR A 1 -2.63 -9.60 3.53
N ILE A 2 -2.40 -8.45 2.90
CA ILE A 2 -2.92 -7.15 3.36
C ILE A 2 -4.44 -7.10 3.50
N ALA A 3 -5.20 -7.61 2.51
CA ALA A 3 -6.67 -7.65 2.60
C ALA A 3 -7.17 -8.37 3.87
N ASN A 4 -6.57 -9.50 4.24
CA ASN A 4 -6.96 -10.22 5.46
C ASN A 4 -6.61 -9.42 6.72
N ALA A 5 -5.43 -8.79 6.74
CA ALA A 5 -5.00 -7.96 7.86
C ALA A 5 -5.92 -6.73 8.04
N ALA A 6 -6.25 -6.03 6.95
CA ALA A 6 -7.17 -4.89 6.94
C ALA A 6 -8.56 -5.28 7.45
N LYS A 7 -9.09 -6.42 6.98
CA LYS A 7 -10.38 -6.95 7.45
C LYS A 7 -10.39 -7.23 8.95
N ILE A 8 -9.31 -7.80 9.48
CA ILE A 8 -9.17 -8.04 10.93
C ILE A 8 -9.08 -6.72 11.70
N ALA A 9 -8.29 -5.76 11.22
CA ALA A 9 -8.14 -4.46 11.84
C ALA A 9 -9.47 -3.70 11.91
N LYS A 10 -10.22 -3.63 10.80
CA LYS A 10 -11.56 -3.03 10.76
C LYS A 10 -12.53 -3.77 11.70
N LYS A 11 -12.53 -5.11 11.73
CA LYS A 11 -13.35 -5.89 12.67
C LYS A 11 -13.02 -5.59 14.14
N LYS A 12 -11.78 -5.22 14.45
CA LYS A 12 -11.34 -4.81 15.79
C LYS A 12 -11.59 -3.33 16.10
N GLY A 13 -12.32 -2.61 15.25
CA GLY A 13 -12.70 -1.22 15.49
C GLY A 13 -11.71 -0.18 14.99
N ALA A 14 -10.77 -0.52 14.10
CA ALA A 14 -9.91 0.47 13.47
C ALA A 14 -10.75 1.47 12.66
N GLY A 15 -10.64 2.77 12.97
CA GLY A 15 -11.35 3.82 12.23
C GLY A 15 -10.86 3.92 10.77
N LYS A 16 -9.54 3.95 10.57
CA LYS A 16 -8.91 3.95 9.25
C LYS A 16 -7.78 2.92 9.17
N VAL A 17 -7.53 2.40 7.97
CA VAL A 17 -6.46 1.46 7.63
C VAL A 17 -5.74 1.97 6.41
N TYR A 18 -4.46 2.31 6.61
CA TYR A 18 -3.54 2.74 5.55
C TYR A 18 -2.56 1.61 5.27
N VAL A 19 -2.19 1.43 4.01
CA VAL A 19 -1.20 0.44 3.57
C VAL A 19 -0.03 1.17 2.95
N ALA A 20 1.18 0.88 3.42
CA ALA A 20 2.41 1.37 2.81
C ALA A 20 3.27 0.19 2.35
N CYS A 21 3.86 0.29 1.16
CA CYS A 21 4.85 -0.68 0.69
C CYS A 21 5.90 -0.04 -0.22
N THR A 22 7.08 -0.64 -0.29
CA THR A 22 8.10 -0.18 -1.25
C THR A 22 7.66 -0.51 -2.68
N HIS A 23 7.34 -1.77 -2.95
CA HIS A 23 7.04 -2.24 -4.31
C HIS A 23 5.55 -2.58 -4.48
N ALA A 24 4.78 -1.67 -5.08
CA ALA A 24 3.38 -1.88 -5.39
C ALA A 24 3.18 -2.63 -6.71
N LEU A 25 3.44 -3.94 -6.72
CA LEU A 25 3.21 -4.78 -7.91
C LEU A 25 1.73 -4.88 -8.30
N LEU A 26 0.83 -4.83 -7.32
CA LEU A 26 -0.64 -4.79 -7.48
C LEU A 26 -1.22 -5.79 -8.51
N ILE A 27 -0.68 -7.00 -8.58
CA ILE A 27 -1.01 -7.98 -9.63
C ILE A 27 -2.48 -8.42 -9.54
N GLY A 28 -3.16 -8.44 -10.69
CA GLY A 28 -4.56 -8.86 -10.81
C GLY A 28 -5.49 -7.99 -9.96
N ALA A 29 -6.40 -8.62 -9.21
CA ALA A 29 -7.37 -7.92 -8.38
C ALA A 29 -6.81 -7.51 -6.99
N ALA A 30 -5.51 -7.31 -6.83
CA ALA A 30 -4.91 -7.01 -5.53
C ALA A 30 -5.44 -5.71 -4.91
N MET A 31 -5.49 -4.63 -5.70
CA MET A 31 -6.01 -3.34 -5.24
C MET A 31 -7.49 -3.46 -4.82
N GLU A 32 -8.32 -4.04 -5.67
CA GLU A 32 -9.74 -4.23 -5.42
C GLU A 32 -9.98 -5.06 -4.14
N LYS A 33 -9.21 -6.13 -3.93
CA LYS A 33 -9.30 -6.95 -2.70
C LYS A 33 -8.95 -6.15 -1.45
N MET A 34 -8.00 -5.22 -1.52
CA MET A 34 -7.63 -4.36 -0.40
C MET A 34 -8.73 -3.34 -0.10
N VAL A 35 -9.25 -2.65 -1.13
CA VAL A 35 -10.36 -1.70 -0.98
C VAL A 35 -11.59 -2.39 -0.38
N LYS A 36 -11.99 -3.56 -0.92
CA LYS A 36 -13.10 -4.37 -0.39
C LYS A 36 -12.87 -4.84 1.05
N ALA A 37 -11.63 -4.97 1.49
CA ALA A 37 -11.30 -5.34 2.86
C ALA A 37 -11.29 -4.14 3.84
N GLY A 38 -11.58 -2.95 3.36
CA GLY A 38 -11.61 -1.73 4.15
C GLY A 38 -10.25 -1.05 4.28
N VAL A 39 -9.36 -1.18 3.29
CA VAL A 39 -8.21 -0.28 3.17
C VAL A 39 -8.69 1.07 2.66
N ASP A 40 -8.37 2.14 3.39
CA ASP A 40 -8.77 3.50 3.05
C ASP A 40 -7.82 4.11 2.01
N GLU A 41 -6.52 3.79 2.10
CA GLU A 41 -5.52 4.31 1.18
C GLU A 41 -4.31 3.37 1.06
N VAL A 42 -3.73 3.29 -0.13
CA VAL A 42 -2.49 2.57 -0.42
C VAL A 42 -1.46 3.59 -0.88
N ILE A 43 -0.29 3.59 -0.24
CA ILE A 43 0.83 4.49 -0.49
C ILE A 43 2.02 3.63 -0.87
N ALA A 44 2.64 3.92 -2.01
CA ALA A 44 3.79 3.18 -2.47
C ALA A 44 4.90 4.10 -2.94
N THR A 45 6.09 3.52 -3.05
CA THR A 45 7.20 4.22 -3.68
C THR A 45 7.17 4.11 -5.20
N ASP A 46 7.92 4.97 -5.88
CA ASP A 46 8.12 4.96 -7.33
C ASP A 46 9.09 3.88 -7.85
N THR A 47 9.54 2.95 -6.99
CA THR A 47 10.36 1.79 -7.41
C THR A 47 9.64 0.87 -8.40
N VAL A 48 8.31 0.83 -8.36
CA VAL A 48 7.47 0.20 -9.38
C VAL A 48 6.41 1.23 -9.79
N PRO A 49 6.28 1.58 -11.09
CA PRO A 49 5.26 2.53 -11.54
C PRO A 49 3.85 2.00 -11.26
N SER A 50 3.05 2.80 -10.54
CA SER A 50 1.64 2.49 -10.26
C SER A 50 0.86 3.79 -9.95
N PRO A 51 -0.48 3.76 -9.99
CA PRO A 51 -1.30 4.92 -9.60
C PRO A 51 -1.13 5.37 -8.15
N VAL A 52 -0.49 4.56 -7.30
CA VAL A 52 -0.28 4.83 -5.87
C VAL A 52 1.20 5.08 -5.52
N SER A 53 2.06 5.21 -6.53
CA SER A 53 3.48 5.49 -6.38
C SER A 53 3.70 6.98 -6.13
N VAL A 54 3.42 7.42 -4.90
CA VAL A 54 3.41 8.83 -4.49
C VAL A 54 4.67 9.25 -3.72
N VAL A 55 5.53 8.29 -3.36
CA VAL A 55 6.77 8.55 -2.61
C VAL A 55 7.99 8.28 -3.50
N GLY A 56 8.79 9.32 -3.77
CA GLY A 56 10.01 9.17 -4.55
C GLY A 56 11.16 8.56 -3.75
N VAL A 57 11.83 7.52 -4.26
CA VAL A 57 13.01 6.92 -3.59
C VAL A 57 14.34 7.58 -3.93
N ALA A 58 14.37 8.46 -4.93
CA ALA A 58 15.62 9.09 -5.40
C ALA A 58 16.47 9.71 -4.27
N PRO A 59 15.91 10.46 -3.30
CA PRO A 59 16.70 11.00 -2.19
C PRO A 59 17.26 9.93 -1.24
N ALA A 60 16.60 8.77 -1.13
CA ALA A 60 17.08 7.67 -0.30
C ALA A 60 18.25 6.94 -0.98
N ILE A 61 18.18 6.74 -2.31
CA ILE A 61 19.27 6.15 -3.10
C ILE A 61 20.48 7.08 -3.14
N ALA A 62 20.26 8.39 -3.36
CA ALA A 62 21.34 9.38 -3.42
C ALA A 62 22.17 9.51 -2.13
N LYS A 63 21.66 9.03 -0.98
CA LYS A 63 22.39 9.06 0.30
C LYS A 63 23.40 7.91 0.45
N VAL A 64 23.28 6.87 -0.36
CA VAL A 64 24.11 5.65 -0.28
C VAL A 64 24.99 5.44 -1.51
N LEU A 65 24.89 6.34 -2.49
CA LEU A 65 25.84 6.50 -3.59
C LEU A 65 26.86 7.58 -3.21
#